data_AF-A0A382BD67-F1
#
_entry.id   AF-A0A382BD67-F1
#
_cell.length_a   1.000
_cell.length_b   1.000
_cell.length_c   1.000
_cell.angle_alpha   90.00
_cell.angle_beta   90.00
_cell.angle_gamma   90.00
#
_symmetry.space_group_name_H-M   'P 1'
#
loop_
_entity.id
_entity.type
_entity.pdbx_description
1 polymer ?
#
loop_
_entity_poly.entity_id
_entity_poly.type
_entity_poly.pdbx_seq_one_letter_code
_entity_poly.pdbx_strand_id
1 'polypeptide(L)'
;MKNLTIIILLSCISAQEIDSSYSLKWHNEPWGAGGLFPAGPPWSMVGPYDFNGNGFGDFIVSSSYTGEYCNGIYHYEAAGDDSIGLQWVHTFYDLSCSPDNYSSVAIGDLDGDSYMEILSLSDTEPGVPNQNGFQVFEWSTDSLSFLSTPTAAWDMGLDSVWEAGQIFVAELDGDANPEVIVSVMDGPW
;
A
#
# COMPACT_ATOMS: atom_id res chain seq x y z
N MET A 1 -45.03 -55.68 -7.72
CA MET A 1 -43.60 -55.29 -7.68
C MET A 1 -43.54 -53.78 -7.90
N LYS A 2 -42.94 -53.02 -6.98
CA LYS A 2 -42.89 -51.55 -7.07
C LYS A 2 -41.72 -51.13 -7.97
N ASN A 3 -41.99 -50.30 -8.98
CA ASN A 3 -40.95 -49.75 -9.85
C ASN A 3 -40.11 -48.74 -9.06
N LEU A 4 -38.79 -48.96 -9.02
CA LEU A 4 -37.82 -48.04 -8.47
C LEU A 4 -37.22 -47.23 -9.62
N THR A 5 -37.50 -45.93 -9.66
CA THR A 5 -36.88 -45.01 -10.61
C THR A 5 -35.63 -44.42 -9.97
N ILE A 6 -34.48 -44.63 -10.60
CA ILE A 6 -33.20 -44.05 -10.20
C ILE A 6 -32.90 -42.89 -11.15
N ILE A 7 -32.68 -41.70 -10.58
CA ILE A 7 -32.25 -40.51 -11.31
C ILE A 7 -30.79 -40.27 -10.95
N ILE A 8 -29.91 -40.27 -11.96
CA ILE A 8 -28.49 -39.96 -11.81
C ILE A 8 -28.29 -38.54 -12.33
N LEU A 9 -27.90 -37.62 -11.44
CA LEU A 9 -27.50 -36.27 -11.81
C LEU A 9 -25.98 -36.28 -12.04
N LEU A 10 -25.58 -36.06 -13.29
CA LEU A 10 -24.17 -35.92 -13.67
C LEU A 10 -23.84 -34.42 -13.72
N SER A 11 -23.01 -33.95 -12.79
CA SER A 11 -22.42 -32.61 -12.85
C SER A 11 -21.03 -32.68 -13.45
N CYS A 12 -20.84 -32.12 -14.64
CA CYS A 12 -19.52 -31.94 -15.25
C CYS A 12 -18.88 -30.69 -14.64
N ILE A 13 -17.82 -30.86 -13.85
CA ILE A 13 -16.97 -29.75 -13.40
C ILE A 13 -15.82 -29.66 -14.39
N SER A 14 -15.73 -28.57 -15.14
CA SER A 14 -14.57 -28.27 -16.00
C SER A 14 -13.90 -27.00 -15.47
N ALA A 15 -12.59 -27.07 -15.22
CA ALA A 15 -11.80 -25.86 -15.03
C ALA A 15 -11.71 -25.11 -16.37
N GLN A 16 -11.80 -23.78 -16.34
CA GLN A 16 -11.45 -22.95 -17.49
C GLN A 16 -9.93 -22.75 -17.51
N GLU A 17 -9.34 -22.85 -18.70
CA GLU A 17 -7.96 -22.40 -18.93
C GLU A 17 -7.90 -20.87 -18.79
N ILE A 18 -6.83 -20.37 -18.17
CA ILE A 18 -6.58 -18.93 -18.08
C ILE A 18 -6.10 -18.44 -19.46
N ASP A 19 -6.56 -17.26 -19.88
CA ASP A 19 -5.96 -16.57 -21.03
C ASP A 19 -4.51 -16.20 -20.69
N SER A 20 -3.56 -16.85 -21.34
CA SER A 20 -2.13 -16.63 -21.13
C SER A 20 -1.56 -15.51 -22.01
N SER A 21 -2.40 -14.76 -22.73
CA SER A 21 -1.92 -13.59 -23.47
C SER A 21 -1.45 -12.50 -22.51
N TYR A 22 -0.22 -12.01 -22.73
CA TYR A 22 0.40 -10.99 -21.91
C TYR A 22 0.95 -9.88 -22.79
N SER A 23 0.65 -8.65 -22.43
CA SER A 23 1.26 -7.46 -23.03
C SER A 23 1.71 -6.52 -21.93
N LEU A 24 3.01 -6.22 -21.90
CA LEU A 24 3.56 -5.19 -21.03
C LEU A 24 3.08 -3.82 -21.52
N LYS A 25 2.29 -3.13 -20.69
CA LYS A 25 1.82 -1.76 -20.97
C LYS A 25 2.73 -0.71 -20.37
N TRP A 26 3.23 -1.00 -19.17
CA TRP A 26 4.03 -0.07 -18.40
C TRP A 26 5.10 -0.82 -17.58
N HIS A 27 6.31 -0.28 -17.50
CA HIS A 27 7.37 -0.78 -16.63
C HIS A 27 8.21 0.36 -16.10
N ASN A 28 8.86 0.15 -14.95
CA ASN A 28 9.82 1.11 -14.47
C ASN A 28 11.08 1.08 -15.32
N GLU A 29 11.63 2.26 -15.55
CA GLU A 29 12.94 2.41 -16.16
C GLU A 29 14.02 2.27 -15.09
N PRO A 30 15.27 1.97 -15.47
CA PRO A 30 16.38 2.01 -14.54
C PRO A 30 16.47 3.36 -13.81
N TRP A 31 17.08 3.32 -12.61
CA TRP A 31 17.31 4.49 -11.79
C TRP A 31 17.85 5.68 -12.59
N GLY A 32 17.17 6.84 -12.53
CA GLY A 32 17.57 8.06 -13.22
C GLY A 32 17.21 8.15 -14.71
N ALA A 33 16.47 7.18 -15.26
CA ALA A 33 16.04 7.17 -16.67
C ALA A 33 14.60 7.67 -16.93
N GLY A 34 13.88 8.14 -15.90
CA GLY A 34 12.60 8.84 -16.06
C GLY A 34 11.35 7.94 -16.16
N GLY A 35 11.37 6.74 -15.57
CA GLY A 35 10.19 5.86 -15.39
C GLY A 35 9.26 6.32 -14.24
N LEU A 36 8.42 5.43 -13.69
CA LEU A 36 7.71 5.75 -12.43
C LEU A 36 8.79 6.06 -11.40
N PHE A 37 8.58 7.11 -10.62
CA PHE A 37 9.63 7.67 -9.80
C PHE A 37 9.41 7.40 -8.31
N PRO A 38 9.43 6.14 -7.82
CA PRO A 38 9.77 5.93 -6.44
C PRO A 38 11.25 6.25 -6.20
N ALA A 39 11.57 6.82 -5.05
CA ALA A 39 12.91 7.14 -4.59
C ALA A 39 13.83 5.91 -4.39
N GLY A 40 13.34 4.71 -4.69
CA GLY A 40 14.05 3.43 -4.72
C GLY A 40 13.20 2.36 -5.41
N PRO A 41 13.62 1.07 -5.43
CA PRO A 41 12.76 -0.03 -5.86
C PRO A 41 11.42 -0.04 -5.10
N PRO A 42 10.29 -0.31 -5.79
CA PRO A 42 9.00 -0.55 -5.14
C PRO A 42 9.09 -1.70 -4.14
N TRP A 43 8.61 -1.49 -2.91
CA TRP A 43 8.59 -2.49 -1.84
C TRP A 43 7.20 -3.03 -1.55
N SER A 44 6.25 -2.14 -1.26
CA SER A 44 4.83 -2.49 -1.08
C SER A 44 3.99 -1.74 -2.10
N MET A 45 2.92 -2.39 -2.56
CA MET A 45 1.98 -1.83 -3.52
C MET A 45 0.56 -2.35 -3.24
N VAL A 46 -0.40 -1.44 -3.21
CA VAL A 46 -1.81 -1.73 -2.85
C VAL A 46 -2.76 -1.02 -3.80
N GLY A 47 -3.80 -1.74 -4.25
CA GLY A 47 -4.78 -1.29 -5.23
C GLY A 47 -5.51 -2.46 -5.90
N PRO A 48 -6.45 -2.19 -6.83
CA PRO A 48 -6.90 -0.86 -7.22
C PRO A 48 -7.89 -0.24 -6.22
N TYR A 49 -7.89 1.09 -6.13
CA TYR A 49 -8.90 1.93 -5.46
C TYR A 49 -9.49 2.92 -6.47
N ASP A 50 -10.48 3.71 -6.06
CA ASP A 50 -10.99 4.87 -6.83
C ASP A 50 -11.17 6.02 -5.82
N PHE A 51 -10.06 6.63 -5.41
CA PHE A 51 -10.06 7.57 -4.28
C PHE A 51 -10.86 8.83 -4.57
N ASN A 52 -10.86 9.29 -5.82
CA ASN A 52 -11.56 10.51 -6.24
C ASN A 52 -12.94 10.26 -6.87
N GLY A 53 -13.35 8.99 -7.05
CA GLY A 53 -14.67 8.60 -7.54
C GLY A 53 -14.89 8.88 -9.03
N ASN A 54 -13.83 8.98 -9.83
CA ASN A 54 -13.93 9.29 -11.26
C ASN A 54 -14.05 8.04 -12.16
N GLY A 55 -13.98 6.85 -11.57
CA GLY A 55 -14.07 5.56 -12.26
C GLY A 55 -12.75 5.05 -12.86
N PHE A 56 -11.63 5.73 -12.62
CA PHE A 56 -10.28 5.25 -12.93
C PHE A 56 -9.64 4.63 -11.68
N GLY A 57 -8.88 3.56 -11.90
CA GLY A 57 -8.23 2.84 -10.80
C GLY A 57 -6.97 3.55 -10.31
N ASP A 58 -6.88 3.73 -9.00
CA ASP A 58 -5.72 4.21 -8.26
C ASP A 58 -4.93 3.07 -7.61
N PHE A 59 -3.66 3.30 -7.33
CA PHE A 59 -2.85 2.43 -6.47
C PHE A 59 -1.77 3.23 -5.76
N ILE A 60 -1.37 2.75 -4.58
CA ILE A 60 -0.29 3.34 -3.79
C ILE A 60 0.94 2.43 -3.85
N VAL A 61 2.11 3.03 -3.98
CA VAL A 61 3.40 2.35 -3.96
C VAL A 61 4.28 2.96 -2.87
N SER A 62 5.00 2.14 -2.12
CA SER A 62 6.09 2.57 -1.25
C SER A 62 7.45 2.13 -1.80
N SER A 63 8.51 2.86 -1.44
CA SER A 63 9.88 2.55 -1.86
C SER A 63 10.69 1.79 -0.81
N SER A 64 11.84 1.28 -1.20
CA SER A 64 12.90 0.76 -0.32
C SER A 64 14.27 1.08 -0.91
N TYR A 65 15.34 0.90 -0.16
CA TYR A 65 16.73 1.08 -0.59
C TYR A 65 17.03 2.42 -1.27
N THR A 66 16.49 3.51 -0.72
CA THR A 66 16.44 4.81 -1.40
C THR A 66 17.71 5.64 -1.24
N GLY A 67 18.50 5.36 -0.20
CA GLY A 67 19.68 6.16 0.13
C GLY A 67 19.34 7.64 0.25
N GLU A 68 20.12 8.49 -0.45
CA GLU A 68 20.02 9.96 -0.44
C GLU A 68 18.61 10.52 -0.70
N TYR A 69 17.72 9.76 -1.33
CA TYR A 69 16.36 10.21 -1.66
C TYR A 69 15.30 9.92 -0.60
N CYS A 70 15.64 9.12 0.42
CA CYS A 70 14.75 8.68 1.51
C CYS A 70 13.51 7.89 1.03
N ASN A 71 12.87 7.15 1.93
CA ASN A 71 11.65 6.42 1.56
C ASN A 71 10.52 7.38 1.19
N GLY A 72 9.63 6.92 0.31
CA GLY A 72 8.45 7.68 -0.07
C GLY A 72 7.28 6.79 -0.44
N ILE A 73 6.11 7.42 -0.45
CA ILE A 73 4.82 6.85 -0.86
C ILE A 73 4.27 7.65 -2.03
N TYR A 74 3.76 6.94 -3.02
CA TYR A 74 3.41 7.45 -4.33
C TYR A 74 2.00 6.99 -4.68
N HIS A 75 1.12 7.95 -4.92
CA HIS A 75 -0.23 7.71 -5.40
C HIS A 75 -0.26 7.85 -6.92
N TYR A 76 -0.58 6.75 -7.59
CA TYR A 76 -0.79 6.68 -9.03
C TYR A 76 -2.25 6.43 -9.36
N GLU A 77 -2.68 6.93 -10.51
CA GLU A 77 -4.01 6.75 -11.04
C GLU A 77 -3.94 6.43 -12.53
N ALA A 78 -4.86 5.60 -13.03
CA ALA A 78 -5.03 5.44 -14.47
C ALA A 78 -5.48 6.77 -15.10
N ALA A 79 -4.70 7.28 -16.06
CA ALA A 79 -5.02 8.53 -16.77
C ALA A 79 -5.88 8.29 -18.04
N GLY A 80 -6.17 7.02 -18.35
CA GLY A 80 -6.80 6.58 -19.59
C GLY A 80 -6.40 5.13 -19.94
N ASP A 81 -6.75 4.68 -21.14
CA ASP A 81 -6.37 3.36 -21.65
C ASP A 81 -4.83 3.22 -21.69
N ASP A 82 -4.32 2.16 -21.06
CA ASP A 82 -2.88 1.85 -20.98
C ASP A 82 -1.99 3.01 -20.47
N SER A 83 -2.52 3.92 -19.64
CA SER A 83 -1.77 5.08 -19.15
C SER A 83 -1.95 5.32 -17.66
N ILE A 84 -0.88 5.78 -16.99
CA ILE A 84 -0.87 6.09 -15.56
C ILE A 84 -0.29 7.48 -15.32
N GLY A 85 -0.83 8.17 -14.33
CA GLY A 85 -0.39 9.49 -13.87
C GLY A 85 -0.03 9.46 -12.39
N LEU A 86 0.97 10.26 -12.00
CA LEU A 86 1.31 10.51 -10.60
C LEU A 86 0.40 11.60 -10.05
N GLN A 87 -0.34 11.30 -8.99
CA GLN A 87 -1.30 12.24 -8.38
C GLN A 87 -0.74 12.88 -7.12
N TRP A 88 -0.01 12.12 -6.31
CA TRP A 88 0.50 12.61 -5.03
C TRP A 88 1.76 11.85 -4.60
N VAL A 89 2.63 12.54 -3.85
CA VAL A 89 3.86 11.98 -3.28
C VAL A 89 4.09 12.54 -1.89
N HIS A 90 4.54 11.67 -0.99
CA HIS A 90 5.18 12.09 0.26
C HIS A 90 6.51 11.36 0.44
N THR A 91 7.53 12.10 0.89
CA THR A 91 8.87 11.58 1.13
C THR A 91 9.24 11.80 2.61
N PHE A 92 9.69 10.72 3.25
CA PHE A 92 10.01 10.67 4.67
C PHE A 92 11.43 11.18 4.96
N TYR A 93 11.68 12.46 4.69
CA TYR A 93 12.99 13.09 4.90
C TYR A 93 13.41 13.17 6.38
N ASP A 94 12.47 12.98 7.30
CA ASP A 94 12.66 13.01 8.75
C ASP A 94 12.90 11.61 9.35
N LEU A 95 12.83 10.56 8.54
CA LEU A 95 13.09 9.17 8.92
C LEU A 95 14.43 8.68 8.34
N SER A 96 14.63 7.36 8.22
CA SER A 96 15.88 6.79 7.69
C SER A 96 16.01 7.05 6.18
N CYS A 97 17.14 7.63 5.79
CA CYS A 97 17.60 7.73 4.41
C CYS A 97 18.82 6.81 4.16
N SER A 98 19.01 5.82 5.03
CA SER A 98 20.05 4.80 4.84
C SER A 98 19.77 4.02 3.53
N PRO A 99 20.80 3.56 2.80
CA PRO A 99 20.60 2.69 1.65
C PRO A 99 19.89 1.37 1.95
N ASP A 100 19.76 0.96 3.21
CA ASP A 100 19.05 -0.24 3.66
C ASP A 100 17.85 0.21 4.51
N ASN A 101 16.89 0.87 3.85
CA ASN A 101 15.65 1.33 4.45
C ASN A 101 14.44 0.72 3.73
N TYR A 102 13.42 0.34 4.49
CA TYR A 102 12.20 -0.28 3.99
C TYR A 102 10.98 0.57 4.33
N SER A 103 9.95 0.48 3.50
CA SER A 103 8.66 1.07 3.83
C SER A 103 7.52 0.29 3.22
N SER A 104 6.44 0.15 3.97
CA SER A 104 5.24 -0.59 3.60
C SER A 104 4.02 0.30 3.67
N VAL A 105 3.05 0.00 2.80
CA VAL A 105 1.75 0.69 2.74
C VAL A 105 0.59 -0.28 2.88
N ALA A 106 -0.49 0.22 3.47
CA ALA A 106 -1.83 -0.34 3.41
C ALA A 106 -2.85 0.80 3.31
N ILE A 107 -4.09 0.44 2.96
CA ILE A 107 -5.22 1.36 2.83
C ILE A 107 -6.36 0.87 3.70
N GLY A 108 -7.07 1.77 4.35
CA GLY A 108 -8.30 1.47 5.06
C GLY A 108 -9.05 2.74 5.45
N ASP A 109 -10.36 2.60 5.62
CA ASP A 109 -11.26 3.62 6.19
C ASP A 109 -11.23 3.48 7.71
N LEU A 110 -10.35 4.25 8.36
CA LEU A 110 -10.06 4.18 9.79
C LEU A 110 -11.04 4.99 10.63
N ASP A 111 -11.68 6.01 10.05
CA ASP A 111 -12.57 6.91 10.77
C ASP A 111 -14.06 6.76 10.39
N GLY A 112 -14.37 5.90 9.41
CA GLY A 112 -15.72 5.49 9.03
C GLY A 112 -16.44 6.49 8.14
N ASP A 113 -15.73 7.42 7.51
CA ASP A 113 -16.31 8.44 6.63
C ASP A 113 -16.47 7.98 5.16
N SER A 114 -16.05 6.74 4.85
CA SER A 114 -16.04 6.11 3.53
C SER A 114 -15.04 6.69 2.53
N TYR A 115 -14.20 7.64 2.93
CA TYR A 115 -12.92 7.88 2.30
C TYR A 115 -11.89 6.93 2.91
N MET A 116 -10.76 6.80 2.23
CA MET A 116 -9.76 5.78 2.56
C MET A 116 -8.46 6.49 2.89
N GLU A 117 -7.80 6.06 3.96
CA GLU A 117 -6.55 6.64 4.41
C GLU A 117 -5.38 5.80 3.94
N ILE A 118 -4.24 6.46 3.71
CA ILE A 118 -2.97 5.76 3.53
C ILE A 118 -2.34 5.52 4.89
N LEU A 119 -2.08 4.26 5.19
CA LEU A 119 -1.24 3.85 6.30
C LEU A 119 0.17 3.56 5.76
N SER A 120 1.17 4.19 6.37
CA SER A 120 2.58 4.00 6.05
C SER A 120 3.37 3.52 7.26
N LEU A 121 4.26 2.58 7.02
CA LEU A 121 5.23 2.04 7.96
C LEU A 121 6.60 2.20 7.31
N SER A 122 7.45 3.10 7.79
CA SER A 122 8.74 3.44 7.15
C SER A 122 9.90 3.46 8.15
N ASP A 123 11.00 2.80 7.82
CA ASP A 123 12.18 2.69 8.70
C ASP A 123 12.62 4.02 9.32
N THR A 124 12.89 3.98 10.62
CA THR A 124 13.44 5.11 11.38
C THR A 124 14.97 5.04 11.40
N GLU A 125 15.62 6.16 11.69
CA GLU A 125 17.08 6.20 11.79
C GLU A 125 17.56 5.45 13.04
N PRO A 126 18.49 4.51 12.86
CA PRO A 126 19.29 3.90 13.91
C PRO A 126 19.69 4.75 15.11
N GLY A 127 19.21 4.38 16.30
CA GLY A 127 19.61 5.02 17.56
C GLY A 127 19.13 6.47 17.73
N VAL A 128 18.20 6.93 16.88
CA VAL A 128 17.52 8.23 17.02
C VAL A 128 16.15 7.99 17.66
N PRO A 129 15.92 8.47 18.89
CA PRO A 129 14.67 8.19 19.60
C PRO A 129 13.50 9.08 19.12
N ASN A 130 12.27 8.60 19.32
CA ASN A 130 11.00 9.30 19.06
C ASN A 130 10.75 9.67 17.59
N GLN A 131 11.21 8.85 16.64
CA GLN A 131 10.83 9.01 15.24
C GLN A 131 9.49 8.32 14.98
N ASN A 132 8.57 9.02 14.32
CA ASN A 132 7.25 8.49 14.02
C ASN A 132 7.28 7.70 12.72
N GLY A 133 7.67 6.44 12.83
CA GLY A 133 7.74 5.58 11.66
C GLY A 133 6.35 5.19 11.12
N PHE A 134 5.33 5.08 11.98
CA PHE A 134 3.97 4.74 11.56
C PHE A 134 3.17 6.02 11.36
N GLN A 135 2.68 6.25 10.14
CA GLN A 135 2.05 7.50 9.73
C GLN A 135 0.78 7.23 8.93
N VAL A 136 -0.24 8.07 9.13
CA VAL A 136 -1.55 7.99 8.47
C VAL A 136 -1.81 9.29 7.72
N PHE A 137 -2.21 9.19 6.45
CA PHE A 137 -2.53 10.33 5.59
C PHE A 137 -4.00 10.29 5.20
N GLU A 138 -4.69 11.37 5.56
CA GLU A 138 -6.12 11.55 5.32
C GLU A 138 -6.41 11.96 3.88
N TRP A 139 -7.51 11.44 3.33
CA TRP A 139 -8.02 11.93 2.06
C TRP A 139 -8.77 13.24 2.27
N SER A 140 -8.41 14.29 1.52
CA SER A 140 -9.13 15.56 1.60
C SER A 140 -10.13 15.69 0.46
N THR A 141 -11.41 15.78 0.80
CA THR A 141 -12.49 16.11 -0.14
C THR A 141 -12.40 17.53 -0.69
N ASP A 142 -11.70 18.42 0.00
CA ASP A 142 -11.51 19.81 -0.44
C ASP A 142 -10.49 19.91 -1.57
N SER A 143 -9.37 19.19 -1.47
CA SER A 143 -8.31 19.17 -2.50
C SER A 143 -8.43 18.01 -3.49
N LEU A 144 -9.29 17.02 -3.23
CA LEU A 144 -9.38 15.76 -3.97
C LEU A 144 -8.01 15.06 -4.05
N SER A 145 -7.31 15.02 -2.92
CA SER A 145 -5.96 14.47 -2.78
C SER A 145 -5.65 14.20 -1.31
N PHE A 146 -4.64 13.38 -1.04
CA PHE A 146 -4.12 13.17 0.31
C PHE A 146 -3.44 14.43 0.86
N LEU A 147 -3.52 14.63 2.18
CA LEU A 147 -2.82 15.74 2.85
C LEU A 147 -1.30 15.62 2.68
N SER A 148 -0.60 16.75 2.58
CA SER A 148 0.87 16.76 2.40
C SER A 148 1.66 16.39 3.66
N THR A 149 1.00 16.39 4.81
CA THR A 149 1.53 15.97 6.11
C THR A 149 0.65 14.89 6.70
N PRO A 150 1.19 13.95 7.47
CA PRO A 150 0.39 12.93 8.12
C PRO A 150 -0.61 13.57 9.08
N THR A 151 -1.82 13.03 9.10
CA THR A 151 -2.90 13.43 10.00
C THR A 151 -2.70 12.85 11.39
N ALA A 152 -2.10 11.67 11.45
CA ALA A 152 -1.69 11.03 12.69
C ALA A 152 -0.37 10.28 12.48
N ALA A 153 0.44 10.21 13.53
CA ALA A 153 1.76 9.59 13.47
C ALA A 153 2.18 9.07 14.85
N TRP A 154 2.88 7.94 14.88
CA TRP A 154 3.30 7.27 16.10
C TRP A 154 4.72 6.69 15.96
N ASP A 155 5.49 6.78 17.04
CA ASP A 155 6.78 6.10 17.22
C ASP A 155 6.63 4.63 17.65
N MET A 156 5.38 4.22 17.93
CA MET A 156 5.00 2.89 18.40
C MET A 156 5.72 2.44 19.69
N GLY A 157 6.35 3.35 20.42
CA GLY A 157 7.16 3.05 21.60
C GLY A 157 8.40 2.21 21.32
N LEU A 158 8.88 2.19 20.07
CA LEU A 158 10.05 1.43 19.63
C LEU A 158 11.31 2.31 19.66
N ASP A 159 12.48 1.68 19.84
CA ASP A 159 13.78 2.35 19.91
C ASP A 159 14.81 1.58 19.07
N SER A 160 15.80 2.27 18.51
CA SER A 160 17.00 1.73 17.84
C SER A 160 16.88 1.15 16.43
N VAL A 161 16.02 0.16 16.12
CA VAL A 161 15.89 -0.40 14.75
C VAL A 161 14.44 -0.60 14.43
N TRP A 162 14.06 -0.09 13.27
CA TRP A 162 12.75 -0.34 12.71
C TRP A 162 12.93 -0.75 11.26
N GLU A 163 12.78 -2.05 10.98
CA GLU A 163 12.57 -2.50 9.61
C GLU A 163 11.07 -2.70 9.41
N ALA A 164 10.50 -1.92 8.50
CA ALA A 164 9.10 -1.94 8.15
C ALA A 164 8.74 -3.28 7.51
N GLY A 165 7.93 -4.07 8.21
CA GLY A 165 7.40 -5.33 7.73
C GLY A 165 6.14 -5.13 6.89
N GLN A 166 4.99 -5.47 7.45
CA GLN A 166 3.69 -5.42 6.76
C GLN A 166 2.68 -4.66 7.60
N ILE A 167 1.66 -4.12 6.94
CA ILE A 167 0.49 -3.52 7.57
C ILE A 167 -0.72 -4.31 7.11
N PHE A 168 -1.60 -4.68 8.03
CA PHE A 168 -2.87 -5.32 7.76
C PHE A 168 -3.97 -4.54 8.47
N VAL A 169 -5.03 -4.21 7.73
CA VAL A 169 -6.15 -3.40 8.21
C VAL A 169 -7.43 -4.19 8.02
N ALA A 170 -8.14 -4.48 9.11
CA ALA A 170 -9.38 -5.23 9.07
C ALA A 170 -10.15 -5.10 10.39
N GLU A 171 -11.48 -5.23 10.32
CA GLU A 171 -12.35 -5.47 11.48
C GLU A 171 -12.09 -6.90 12.02
N LEU A 172 -11.69 -7.04 13.28
CA LEU A 172 -11.32 -8.32 13.89
C LEU A 172 -12.10 -8.71 15.15
N ASP A 173 -12.84 -7.80 15.78
CA ASP A 173 -13.42 -8.02 17.12
C ASP A 173 -14.95 -7.79 17.24
N GLY A 174 -15.59 -7.44 16.13
CA GLY A 174 -17.02 -7.25 15.93
C GLY A 174 -17.51 -5.81 16.11
N ASP A 175 -16.63 -4.80 16.13
CA ASP A 175 -17.02 -3.40 16.21
C ASP A 175 -17.01 -2.68 14.83
N ALA A 176 -17.24 -1.36 14.81
CA ALA A 176 -17.37 -0.59 13.56
C ALA A 176 -16.04 -0.04 13.05
N ASN A 177 -15.00 -0.07 13.88
CA ASN A 177 -13.68 0.44 13.57
C ASN A 177 -12.79 -0.73 13.14
N PRO A 178 -11.92 -0.55 12.13
CA PRO A 178 -10.93 -1.57 11.81
C PRO A 178 -9.77 -1.56 12.79
N GLU A 179 -9.20 -2.74 13.04
CA GLU A 179 -7.90 -2.88 13.69
C GLU A 179 -6.77 -2.74 12.67
N VAL A 180 -5.67 -2.15 13.13
CA VAL A 180 -4.41 -2.07 12.39
C VAL A 180 -3.38 -2.98 13.05
N ILE A 181 -2.93 -3.99 12.32
CA ILE A 181 -1.85 -4.89 12.72
C ILE A 181 -0.63 -4.58 11.89
N VAL A 182 0.49 -4.35 12.57
CA VAL A 182 1.78 -4.16 11.90
C VAL A 182 2.74 -5.26 12.31
N SER A 183 3.59 -5.67 11.38
CA SER A 183 4.80 -6.41 11.69
C SER A 183 6.01 -5.51 11.49
N VAL A 184 6.89 -5.53 12.47
CA VAL A 184 8.11 -4.72 12.51
C VAL A 184 9.24 -5.63 12.94
N MET A 185 10.40 -5.49 12.32
CA MET A 185 11.62 -6.03 12.92
C MET A 185 12.16 -4.98 13.89
N ASP A 186 12.22 -5.37 15.15
CA ASP A 186 12.85 -4.60 16.23
C ASP A 186 14.03 -5.43 16.77
N GLY A 187 15.18 -4.79 16.94
CA GLY A 187 16.40 -5.47 17.37
C GLY A 187 17.52 -4.49 17.73
N PRO A 188 18.48 -4.93 18.57
CA PRO A 188 19.68 -4.14 18.81
C PRO A 188 20.53 -4.05 17.54
N TRP A 189 21.17 -2.90 17.33
CA TRP A 189 22.27 -2.72 16.38
C TRP A 189 23.49 -3.59 16.71
#